data_AF-A0A925XIK1-F1
#
_entry.id   AF-A0A925XIK1-F1
#
_cell.length_a   1.000
_cell.length_b   1.000
_cell.length_c   1.000
_cell.angle_alpha   90.00
_cell.angle_beta   90.00
_cell.angle_gamma   90.00
#
_symmetry.space_group_name_H-M   'P 1'
#
loop_
_entity.id
_entity.type
_entity.pdbx_description
1 polymer ?
#
loop_
_entity_poly.entity_id
_entity_poly.type
_entity_poly.pdbx_seq_one_letter_code
_entity_poly.pdbx_strand_id
1 'polypeptide(L)'
;MLNLFGPTHSVCGGVSRRELLQAGGAGLFGLSLPKLLQAEEASSPVKPRAKSVIFLFLFGGPSQLETWDMKPLAASTIRGPYSPIASRTPDLRVCELLPKCAAMSDQFAVVRTLSHDFNDHS
;
A
#
# COMPACT_ATOMS: atom_id res chain seq x y z
N MET A 1 -35.65 -6.61 3.60
CA MET A 1 -36.33 -7.29 2.48
C MET A 1 -37.24 -6.29 1.78
N LEU A 2 -37.11 -6.16 0.46
CA LEU A 2 -37.96 -5.28 -0.35
C LEU A 2 -39.30 -6.00 -0.60
N ASN A 3 -40.38 -5.58 0.06
CA ASN A 3 -41.71 -6.11 -0.21
C ASN A 3 -42.29 -5.37 -1.42
N LEU A 4 -42.13 -5.95 -2.61
CA LEU A 4 -42.67 -5.41 -3.88
C LEU A 4 -44.21 -5.39 -3.91
N PHE A 5 -44.85 -6.18 -3.06
CA PHE A 5 -46.30 -6.30 -2.94
C PHE A 5 -46.78 -5.93 -1.53
N GLY A 6 -46.34 -4.77 -1.02
CA GLY A 6 -46.70 -4.28 0.32
C GLY A 6 -48.21 -4.35 0.62
N PRO A 7 -48.60 -4.33 1.92
CA PRO A 7 -50.00 -4.49 2.32
C PRO A 7 -50.90 -3.47 1.63
N THR A 8 -52.17 -3.82 1.40
CA THR A 8 -53.15 -2.95 0.73
C THR A 8 -53.24 -1.57 1.40
N HIS A 9 -52.79 -0.53 0.70
CA HIS A 9 -52.81 0.86 1.18
C HIS A 9 -54.16 1.52 0.88
N SER A 10 -54.66 2.32 1.82
CA SER A 10 -55.76 3.26 1.55
C SER A 10 -55.27 4.34 0.59
N VAL A 11 -55.92 4.45 -0.58
CA VAL A 11 -55.57 5.36 -1.69
C VAL A 11 -55.60 6.84 -1.33
N CYS A 12 -56.05 7.21 -0.12
CA CYS A 12 -56.16 8.60 0.35
C CYS A 12 -55.07 9.02 1.35
N GLY A 13 -54.11 8.15 1.71
CA GLY A 13 -53.12 8.39 2.78
C GLY A 13 -51.82 9.12 2.37
N GLY A 14 -51.61 9.37 1.08
CA GLY A 14 -50.36 9.94 0.55
C GLY A 14 -49.16 9.00 0.66
N VAL A 15 -48.01 9.42 0.13
CA VAL A 15 -46.76 8.66 0.17
C VAL A 15 -46.14 8.81 1.55
N SER A 16 -45.86 7.70 2.23
CA SER A 16 -45.19 7.76 3.54
C SER A 16 -43.70 8.09 3.39
N ARG A 17 -43.08 8.74 4.39
CA ARG A 17 -41.62 8.99 4.40
C ARG A 17 -40.80 7.71 4.17
N ARG A 18 -41.29 6.57 4.67
CA ARG A 18 -40.64 5.27 4.52
C ARG A 18 -40.69 4.78 3.07
N GLU A 19 -41.84 4.89 2.40
CA GLU A 19 -41.98 4.57 0.98
C GLU A 19 -41.08 5.45 0.12
N LEU A 20 -41.02 6.76 0.41
CA LEU A 20 -40.14 7.68 -0.31
C LEU A 20 -38.66 7.29 -0.15
N LEU A 21 -38.22 6.96 1.06
CA LEU A 21 -36.85 6.52 1.32
C LEU A 21 -36.54 5.16 0.69
N GLN A 22 -37.51 4.25 0.65
CA GLN A 22 -37.32 2.91 0.11
C GLN A 22 -37.28 2.93 -1.43
N ALA A 23 -38.18 3.67 -2.07
CA ALA A 23 -38.18 3.87 -3.52
C ALA A 23 -36.97 4.71 -3.98
N GLY A 24 -36.69 5.80 -3.26
CA GLY A 24 -35.54 6.68 -3.53
C GLY A 24 -34.21 5.95 -3.34
N GLY A 25 -34.06 5.17 -2.26
CA GLY A 25 -32.85 4.36 -2.01
C GLY A 25 -32.67 3.23 -3.03
N ALA A 26 -33.75 2.55 -3.42
CA ALA A 26 -33.69 1.53 -4.47
C ALA A 26 -33.29 2.12 -5.84
N GLY A 27 -33.74 3.33 -6.17
CA GLY A 27 -33.30 4.05 -7.37
C GLY A 27 -31.82 4.48 -7.27
N LEU A 28 -31.44 5.15 -6.19
CA LEU A 28 -30.10 5.71 -6.03
C LEU A 28 -29.01 4.63 -5.98
N PHE A 29 -29.24 3.56 -5.22
CA PHE A 29 -28.25 2.49 -5.02
C PHE A 29 -28.43 1.32 -6.00
N GLY A 30 -29.64 1.07 -6.49
CA GLY A 30 -29.91 -0.01 -7.45
C GLY A 30 -29.44 0.30 -8.88
N LEU A 31 -29.48 1.58 -9.31
CA LEU A 31 -28.99 1.97 -10.64
C LEU A 31 -27.46 1.87 -10.77
N SER A 32 -26.72 1.97 -9.65
CA SER A 32 -25.27 1.77 -9.62
C SER A 32 -24.85 0.31 -9.48
N LEU A 33 -25.76 -0.59 -9.08
CA LEU A 33 -25.41 -1.98 -8.78
C LEU A 33 -24.86 -2.74 -10.02
N PRO A 34 -25.44 -2.63 -11.24
CA PRO A 34 -24.86 -3.25 -12.43
C PRO A 34 -23.44 -2.75 -12.72
N LYS A 35 -23.19 -1.45 -12.54
CA LYS A 35 -21.84 -0.87 -12.71
C LYS A 35 -20.86 -1.37 -11.66
N LEU A 36 -21.30 -1.56 -10.42
CA LEU A 36 -20.47 -2.14 -9.35
C LEU A 36 -20.11 -3.60 -9.65
N LEU A 37 -21.08 -4.42 -10.05
CA LEU A 37 -20.84 -5.82 -10.42
C LEU A 37 -19.92 -5.94 -11.64
N GLN A 38 -20.08 -5.05 -12.62
CA GLN A 38 -19.22 -5.01 -13.81
C GLN A 38 -17.79 -4.53 -13.47
N ALA A 39 -17.64 -3.62 -12.50
CA ALA A 39 -16.34 -3.21 -11.98
C ALA A 39 -15.65 -4.32 -11.18
N GLU A 40 -16.41 -5.15 -10.47
CA GLU A 40 -15.91 -6.33 -9.77
C GLU A 40 -15.41 -7.41 -10.75
N GLU A 41 -16.15 -7.66 -11.85
CA GLU A 41 -15.69 -8.57 -12.92
C GLU A 41 -14.49 -8.02 -13.70
N ALA A 42 -14.46 -6.71 -13.97
CA ALA A 42 -13.34 -6.06 -14.65
C ALA A 42 -12.08 -6.00 -13.78
N SER A 43 -12.26 -6.00 -12.46
CA SER A 43 -11.20 -6.25 -11.49
C SER A 43 -10.79 -7.72 -11.57
N SER A 44 -9.89 -8.05 -12.49
CA SER A 44 -9.17 -9.32 -12.39
C SER A 44 -8.47 -9.36 -11.03
N PRO A 45 -8.86 -10.27 -10.10
CA PRO A 45 -8.21 -10.34 -8.82
C PRO A 45 -6.74 -10.67 -9.08
N VAL A 46 -5.86 -9.72 -8.73
CA VAL A 46 -4.42 -9.96 -8.79
C VAL A 46 -4.17 -11.11 -7.84
N LYS A 47 -3.94 -12.31 -8.38
CA LYS A 47 -3.61 -13.47 -7.55
C LYS A 47 -2.38 -13.09 -6.73
N PRO A 48 -2.47 -13.06 -5.39
CA PRO A 48 -1.34 -12.70 -4.57
C PRO A 48 -0.22 -13.70 -4.85
N ARG A 49 0.92 -13.19 -5.34
CA ARG A 49 2.08 -14.03 -5.68
C ARG A 49 2.77 -14.55 -4.43
N ALA A 50 2.79 -13.75 -3.36
CA ALA A 50 3.39 -14.12 -2.08
C ALA A 50 2.37 -14.84 -1.18
N LYS A 51 2.78 -16.00 -0.63
CA LYS A 51 1.95 -16.80 0.30
C LYS A 51 2.20 -16.46 1.77
N SER A 52 3.40 -15.96 2.09
CA SER A 52 3.82 -15.53 3.42
C SER A 52 4.78 -14.35 3.30
N VAL A 53 4.80 -13.50 4.33
CA VAL A 53 5.67 -12.32 4.42
C VAL A 53 6.40 -12.36 5.76
N ILE A 54 7.72 -12.20 5.74
CA ILE A 54 8.52 -11.98 6.94
C ILE A 54 8.78 -10.48 7.05
N PHE A 55 8.33 -9.88 8.14
CA PHE A 55 8.61 -8.48 8.44
C PHE A 55 9.72 -8.42 9.50
N LEU A 56 10.86 -7.83 9.12
CA LEU A 56 11.99 -7.61 10.01
C LEU A 56 12.00 -6.14 10.42
N PHE A 57 11.57 -5.86 11.65
CA PHE A 57 11.64 -4.53 12.23
C PHE A 57 12.91 -4.41 13.08
N LEU A 58 13.86 -3.60 12.61
CA LEU A 58 15.13 -3.37 13.29
C LEU A 58 15.05 -2.09 14.13
N PHE A 59 14.44 -2.19 15.31
CA PHE A 59 14.37 -1.06 16.25
C PHE A 59 15.78 -0.62 16.67
N GLY A 60 16.13 0.65 16.45
CA GLY A 60 17.49 1.16 16.65
C GLY A 60 18.54 0.55 15.72
N GLY A 61 18.11 -0.01 14.59
CA GLY A 61 18.95 -0.71 13.62
C GLY A 61 20.05 0.16 12.98
N PRO A 62 20.82 -0.42 12.04
CA PRO A 62 21.94 0.28 11.41
C PRO A 62 21.44 1.49 10.61
N SER A 63 22.22 2.59 10.59
CA SER A 63 21.78 3.78 9.86
C SER A 63 21.77 3.54 8.35
N GLN A 64 20.92 4.29 7.64
CA GLN A 64 20.87 4.22 6.17
C GLN A 64 22.20 4.60 5.53
N LEU A 65 22.97 5.49 6.18
CA LEU A 65 24.29 5.93 5.73
C LEU A 65 25.37 4.85 5.88
N GLU A 66 25.15 3.81 6.70
CA GLU A 66 26.08 2.69 6.85
C GLU A 66 25.61 1.40 6.16
N THR A 67 24.52 1.45 5.40
CA THR A 67 23.93 0.24 4.80
C THR A 67 23.77 0.35 3.28
N TRP A 68 22.75 1.08 2.81
CA TRP A 68 22.38 1.15 1.40
C TRP A 68 22.36 2.58 0.82
N ASP A 69 22.67 3.64 1.58
CA ASP A 69 22.67 5.04 1.10
C ASP A 69 23.86 5.85 1.65
N MET A 70 25.08 5.37 1.46
CA MET A 70 26.29 5.86 2.16
C MET A 70 26.81 7.26 1.79
N LYS A 71 26.10 8.00 0.92
CA LYS A 71 26.47 9.36 0.44
C LYS A 71 27.99 9.57 0.28
N PRO A 72 28.70 8.76 -0.53
CA PRO A 72 30.17 8.75 -0.54
C PRO A 72 30.81 10.09 -0.98
N LEU A 73 30.06 10.94 -1.66
CA LEU A 73 30.52 12.26 -2.11
C LEU A 73 30.23 13.39 -1.10
N ALA A 74 29.53 13.11 0.00
CA ALA A 74 29.29 14.09 1.05
C ALA A 74 30.54 14.28 1.93
N ALA A 75 30.57 15.38 2.68
CA ALA A 75 31.64 15.66 3.65
C ALA A 75 31.76 14.52 4.68
N SER A 76 32.96 14.31 5.21
CA SER A 76 33.24 13.25 6.20
C SER A 76 32.44 13.38 7.49
N THR A 77 31.95 14.58 7.80
CA THR A 77 31.05 14.84 8.93
C THR A 77 29.59 14.48 8.66
N ILE A 78 29.22 14.25 7.40
CA ILE A 78 27.85 13.94 6.95
C ILE A 78 27.72 12.46 6.60
N ARG A 79 28.71 11.89 5.91
CA ARG A 79 28.70 10.47 5.55
C ARG A 79 29.19 9.61 6.71
N GLY A 80 28.76 8.34 6.75
CA GLY A 80 29.27 7.35 7.71
C GLY A 80 30.76 7.04 7.52
N PRO A 81 31.39 6.34 8.49
CA PRO A 81 32.83 6.06 8.48
C PRO A 81 33.25 4.96 7.50
N TYR A 82 32.29 4.25 6.91
CA TYR A 82 32.53 3.06 6.08
C TYR A 82 32.61 3.40 4.59
N SER A 83 33.18 2.46 3.83
CA SER A 83 33.34 2.58 2.38
C SER A 83 32.31 1.77 1.59
N PRO A 84 31.82 2.28 0.45
CA PRO A 84 30.94 1.52 -0.42
C PRO A 84 31.72 0.48 -1.25
N ILE A 85 31.15 -0.71 -1.38
CA ILE A 85 31.59 -1.76 -2.31
C ILE A 85 30.59 -1.92 -3.47
N ALA A 86 31.07 -2.45 -4.59
CA ALA A 86 30.22 -2.84 -5.71
C ALA A 86 29.31 -4.02 -5.31
N SER A 87 28.12 -4.08 -5.90
CA SER A 87 27.20 -5.20 -5.76
C SER A 87 26.97 -5.90 -7.10
N ARG A 88 26.31 -7.06 -7.09
CA ARG A 88 25.89 -7.76 -8.33
C ARG A 88 24.93 -6.93 -9.20
N THR A 89 24.13 -6.06 -8.58
CA THR A 89 23.26 -5.14 -9.31
C THR A 89 24.07 -3.94 -9.77
N PRO A 90 24.12 -3.64 -11.08
CA PRO A 90 24.79 -2.45 -11.60
C PRO A 90 24.33 -1.18 -10.89
N ASP A 91 25.26 -0.27 -10.64
CA ASP A 91 25.06 1.03 -9.98
C ASP A 91 24.60 0.99 -8.51
N LEU A 92 24.15 -0.15 -7.99
CA LEU A 92 23.88 -0.32 -6.57
C LEU A 92 25.19 -0.57 -5.82
N ARG A 93 25.52 0.39 -4.93
CA ARG A 93 26.60 0.24 -3.94
C ARG A 93 26.02 -0.02 -2.56
N VAL A 94 26.74 -0.82 -1.78
CA VAL A 94 26.40 -1.19 -0.41
C VAL A 94 27.63 -1.09 0.49
N CYS A 95 27.43 -1.05 1.80
CA CYS A 95 28.52 -0.99 2.76
C CYS A 95 29.46 -2.20 2.68
N GLU A 96 30.76 -1.97 2.85
CA GLU A 96 31.79 -3.00 2.89
C GLU A 96 31.54 -4.08 3.95
N LEU A 97 30.77 -3.75 5.00
CA LEU A 97 30.35 -4.69 6.05
C LEU A 97 29.20 -5.62 5.64
N LEU A 98 28.62 -5.42 4.45
CA LEU A 98 27.50 -6.21 3.93
C LEU A 98 27.86 -7.02 2.66
N PRO A 99 28.97 -7.79 2.64
CA PRO A 99 29.43 -8.48 1.43
C PRO A 99 28.43 -9.54 0.95
N LYS A 100 27.73 -10.20 1.87
CA LYS A 100 26.68 -11.17 1.54
C LYS A 100 25.49 -10.49 0.84
N CYS A 101 25.08 -9.31 1.30
CA CYS A 101 24.03 -8.53 0.63
C CYS A 101 24.49 -8.05 -0.75
N ALA A 102 25.73 -7.60 -0.89
CA ALA A 102 26.31 -7.23 -2.18
C ALA A 102 26.22 -8.39 -3.19
N ALA A 103 26.57 -9.59 -2.72
CA ALA A 103 26.57 -10.85 -3.46
C ALA A 103 25.17 -11.46 -3.72
N MET A 104 24.08 -10.86 -3.23
CA MET A 104 22.71 -11.28 -3.55
C MET A 104 21.80 -10.11 -3.94
N SER A 105 22.39 -8.97 -4.33
CA SER A 105 21.64 -7.77 -4.69
C SER A 105 20.70 -7.95 -5.88
N ASP A 106 20.91 -8.96 -6.72
CA ASP A 106 20.00 -9.37 -7.79
C ASP A 106 18.74 -10.12 -7.30
N GLN A 107 18.66 -10.41 -6.00
CA GLN A 107 17.53 -11.13 -5.38
C GLN A 107 16.64 -10.21 -4.52
N PHE A 108 17.01 -8.93 -4.36
CA PHE A 108 16.21 -7.97 -3.61
C PHE A 108 16.20 -6.60 -4.29
N ALA A 109 15.22 -5.78 -3.94
CA ALA A 109 15.17 -4.39 -4.33
C ALA A 109 15.39 -3.49 -3.11
N VAL A 110 16.18 -2.42 -3.27
CA VAL A 110 16.32 -1.38 -2.27
C VAL A 110 15.30 -0.28 -2.57
N VAL A 111 14.39 -0.02 -1.63
CA VAL A 111 13.38 1.03 -1.76
C VAL A 111 13.84 2.25 -0.96
N ARG A 112 14.19 3.34 -1.67
CA ARG A 112 14.69 4.60 -1.07
C ARG A 112 13.64 5.71 -1.15
N THR A 113 12.47 5.47 -0.55
CA THR A 113 11.33 6.41 -0.60
C THR A 113 10.96 7.01 0.76
N LEU A 114 11.59 6.54 1.83
CA LEU A 114 11.27 7.00 3.18
C LEU A 114 12.07 8.26 3.51
N SER A 115 11.35 9.35 3.74
CA SER A 115 11.86 10.62 4.22
C SER A 115 10.85 11.20 5.21
N HIS A 116 11.33 11.92 6.22
CA HIS A 116 10.49 12.61 7.18
C HIS A 116 11.16 13.92 7.61
N ASP A 117 10.36 14.87 8.11
CA ASP A 117 10.83 16.19 8.54
C ASP A 117 11.25 16.23 10.02
N PHE A 118 11.09 15.11 10.73
CA PHE A 118 11.42 15.00 12.15
C PHE A 118 12.87 14.53 12.35
N ASN A 119 13.48 14.87 13.47
CA ASN A 119 14.83 14.39 13.82
C ASN A 119 14.77 13.22 14.84
N ASP A 120 13.67 12.48 14.83
CA ASP A 120 13.42 11.37 15.75
C ASP A 120 13.83 10.04 15.11
N HIS A 121 14.40 9.14 15.91
CA HIS A 121 14.84 7.81 15.49
C HIS A 121 13.78 6.74 15.82
N SER A 122 12.56 6.89 15.28
CA SER A 122 11.40 6.01 15.54
C SER A 122 11.40 4.70 14.73
#